data_AF-A0A5Q0EJ14-F1
#
_entry.id   AF-A0A5Q0EJ14-F1
#
_cell.length_a   1.000
_cell.length_b   1.000
_cell.length_c   1.000
_cell.angle_alpha   90.00
_cell.angle_beta   90.00
_cell.angle_gamma   90.00
#
_symmetry.space_group_name_H-M   'P 1'
#
loop_
_entity.id
_entity.type
_entity.pdbx_description
1 polymer ?
#
loop_
_entity_poly.entity_id
_entity_poly.type
_entity_poly.pdbx_seq_one_letter_code
_entity_poly.pdbx_strand_id
1 'polypeptide(L)'
;MFRAVISLLIIVTLLIFASQNMEDAEIHVVAGRPQHVPLILIIAVSFVSGYAMAILSFIFSNSRKRKKRDNLPTKLPPGRR
;
A
#
# COMPACT_ATOMS: atom_id res chain seq x y z
N MET A 1 10.87 -27.41 6.46
CA MET A 1 11.27 -26.92 7.80
C MET A 1 11.91 -25.54 7.76
N PHE A 2 12.92 -25.29 6.92
CA PHE A 2 13.60 -23.99 6.83
C PHE A 2 12.66 -22.78 6.65
N ARG A 3 11.65 -22.88 5.76
CA ARG A 3 10.64 -21.82 5.57
C ARG A 3 9.83 -21.52 6.85
N ALA A 4 9.50 -22.54 7.64
CA ALA A 4 8.75 -22.38 8.87
C ALA A 4 9.59 -21.71 9.97
N VAL A 5 10.89 -22.03 10.02
CA VAL A 5 11.85 -21.38 10.94
C VAL A 5 12.02 -19.90 10.57
N ILE A 6 12.14 -19.59 9.28
CA ILE A 6 12.20 -18.19 8.80
C ILE A 6 10.91 -17.45 9.13
N SER A 7 9.74 -18.02 8.85
CA SER A 7 8.47 -17.37 9.18
C SER A 7 8.33 -17.13 10.68
N LEU A 8 8.77 -18.08 11.51
CA LEU A 8 8.76 -17.91 12.96
C LEU A 8 9.68 -16.78 13.40
N LEU A 9 10.91 -16.71 12.88
CA LEU A 9 11.84 -15.63 13.17
C LEU A 9 11.27 -14.26 12.77
N ILE A 10 10.64 -14.17 11.60
CA ILE A 10 9.98 -12.94 11.14
C ILE A 10 8.84 -12.54 12.09
N ILE A 11 7.96 -13.49 12.47
CA ILE A 11 6.83 -13.21 13.36
C ILE A 11 7.32 -12.76 14.74
N VAL A 12 8.30 -13.46 15.33
CA VAL A 12 8.86 -13.09 16.63
C VAL A 12 9.51 -11.71 16.57
N THR A 13 10.25 -11.41 15.51
CA THR A 13 10.86 -10.09 15.31
C THR A 13 9.79 -8.99 15.19
N LEU A 14 8.73 -9.24 14.42
CA LEU A 14 7.60 -8.32 14.29
C LEU A 14 6.87 -8.12 15.62
N LEU A 15 6.75 -9.16 16.43
CA LEU A 15 6.11 -9.08 17.74
C LEU A 15 6.93 -8.25 18.72
N ILE A 16 8.26 -8.44 18.75
CA ILE A 16 9.19 -7.63 19.56
C ILE A 16 9.12 -6.17 19.09
N PHE A 17 9.18 -5.94 17.78
CA PHE A 17 9.05 -4.61 17.19
C PHE A 17 7.74 -3.94 17.60
N ALA A 18 6.61 -4.64 17.46
CA ALA A 18 5.31 -4.11 17.87
C ALA A 18 5.25 -3.80 19.36
N SER A 19 5.77 -4.69 20.22
CA SER A 19 5.81 -4.52 21.67
C SER A 19 6.67 -3.33 22.11
N GLN A 20 7.78 -3.07 21.42
CA GLN A 20 8.65 -1.93 21.73
C GLN A 20 8.10 -0.60 21.21
N ASN A 21 7.27 -0.62 20.17
CA ASN A 21 6.65 0.57 19.57
C ASN A 21 5.22 0.81 20.08
N MET A 22 4.89 0.28 21.27
CA MET A 22 3.63 0.60 21.98
C MET A 22 3.72 1.91 22.77
N GLU A 23 4.89 2.55 22.81
CA GLU A 23 5.01 3.89 23.39
C GLU A 23 4.12 4.87 22.63
N ASP A 24 3.43 5.73 23.39
CA ASP A 24 2.48 6.67 22.86
C ASP A 24 3.21 7.83 22.17
N ALA A 25 2.92 8.00 20.88
CA ALA A 25 3.33 9.17 20.13
C ALA A 25 2.25 10.25 20.26
N GLU A 26 2.67 11.49 20.50
CA GLU A 26 1.78 12.64 20.55
C GLU A 26 1.51 13.14 19.12
N ILE A 27 0.27 12.97 18.67
CA ILE A 27 -0.17 13.43 17.35
C ILE A 27 -0.84 14.79 17.51
N HIS A 28 -0.26 15.80 16.86
CA HIS A 28 -0.86 17.13 16.72
C HIS A 28 -1.70 17.17 15.43
N VAL A 29 -3.02 17.07 15.60
CA VAL A 29 -3.98 17.25 14.50
C VAL A 29 -4.23 18.74 14.22
N VAL A 30 -4.56 19.08 12.98
CA VAL A 30 -4.79 20.47 12.51
C VAL A 30 -5.86 21.19 13.34
N ALA A 31 -6.83 20.45 13.89
CA ALA A 31 -7.79 20.96 14.85
C ALA A 31 -8.00 19.93 15.97
N GLY A 32 -7.94 20.38 17.23
CA GLY A 32 -8.22 19.55 18.40
C GLY A 32 -7.11 19.56 19.46
N ARG A 33 -7.27 18.72 20.49
CA ARG A 33 -6.25 18.47 21.51
C ARG A 33 -5.24 17.44 20.99
N PRO A 34 -3.98 17.47 21.44
CA PRO A 34 -3.01 16.43 21.12
C PRO A 34 -3.56 15.07 21.55
N GLN A 35 -3.40 14.08 20.68
CA GLN A 35 -3.88 12.72 20.93
C GLN A 35 -2.70 11.78 21.06
N HIS A 36 -2.65 11.05 22.17
CA HIS A 36 -1.66 10.00 22.42
C HIS A 36 -2.12 8.74 21.70
N VAL A 37 -1.30 8.27 20.76
CA VAL A 37 -1.61 7.11 19.94
C VAL A 37 -0.37 6.22 19.88
N PRO A 38 -0.49 4.88 20.06
CA PRO A 38 0.65 3.99 19.94
C PRO A 38 1.33 4.14 18.59
N LEU A 39 2.65 4.34 18.58
CA LEU A 39 3.43 4.57 17.36
C LEU A 39 3.22 3.45 16.32
N ILE A 40 3.08 2.20 16.77
CA ILE A 40 2.78 1.06 15.91
C ILE A 40 1.50 1.24 15.08
N LEU A 41 0.48 1.92 15.62
CA LEU A 41 -0.77 2.16 14.92
C LEU A 41 -0.57 3.16 13.77
N ILE A 42 0.24 4.20 14.00
CA ILE A 42 0.63 5.17 12.97
C ILE A 42 1.36 4.46 11.83
N ILE A 43 2.34 3.62 12.16
CA ILE A 43 3.12 2.86 11.17
C ILE A 43 2.22 1.91 10.39
N ALA A 44 1.34 1.19 11.07
CA ALA A 44 0.42 0.24 10.43
C ALA A 44 -0.53 0.93 9.45
N VAL A 45 -1.16 2.04 9.86
CA VAL A 45 -2.07 2.82 9.00
C VAL A 45 -1.31 3.42 7.80
N SER A 46 -0.10 3.93 8.02
CA SER A 46 0.78 4.43 6.96
C SER A 46 1.09 3.36 5.91
N PHE A 47 1.44 2.15 6.36
CA PHE A 47 1.76 1.04 5.48
C PHE A 47 0.53 0.56 4.69
N VAL A 48 -0.60 0.35 5.37
CA VAL A 48 -1.85 -0.11 4.75
C VAL A 48 -2.36 0.90 3.72
N SER A 49 -2.32 2.20 4.05
CA SER A 49 -2.76 3.25 3.14
C SER A 49 -1.86 3.36 1.89
N GLY A 50 -0.54 3.25 2.05
CA GLY A 50 0.40 3.19 0.93
C GLY A 50 0.16 1.99 0.02
N TYR A 51 -0.05 0.81 0.60
CA TYR A 51 -0.35 -0.40 -0.15
C TYR A 51 -1.69 -0.31 -0.89
N ALA A 52 -2.74 0.20 -0.23
CA ALA A 52 -4.03 0.45 -0.85
C ALA A 52 -3.91 1.44 -2.02
N MET A 53 -3.16 2.53 -1.85
CA MET A 53 -2.91 3.51 -2.91
C MET A 53 -2.16 2.89 -4.09
N ALA A 54 -1.19 2.01 -3.84
CA ALA A 54 -0.47 1.29 -4.89
C ALA A 54 -1.40 0.36 -5.69
N ILE A 55 -2.27 -0.40 -5.00
CA ILE A 55 -3.28 -1.25 -5.66
C ILE A 55 -4.22 -0.40 -6.51
N LEU A 56 -4.77 0.68 -5.95
CA LEU A 56 -5.67 1.57 -6.69
C LEU A 56 -4.97 2.18 -7.90
N SER A 57 -3.74 2.66 -7.75
CA SER A 57 -2.93 3.20 -8.84
C SER A 57 -2.71 2.17 -9.95
N PHE A 58 -2.41 0.91 -9.58
CA PHE A 58 -2.26 -0.16 -10.55
C PHE A 58 -3.56 -0.43 -11.31
N ILE A 59 -4.70 -0.54 -10.60
CA ILE A 59 -6.02 -0.75 -11.20
C ILE A 59 -6.39 0.39 -12.16
N PHE A 60 -6.27 1.64 -11.70
CA PHE A 60 -6.60 2.82 -12.52
C PHE A 60 -5.67 2.97 -13.73
N SER A 61 -4.38 2.73 -13.56
CA SER A 61 -3.40 2.77 -14.65
C SER A 61 -3.70 1.70 -15.70
N ASN A 62 -4.01 0.48 -15.27
CA ASN A 62 -4.33 -0.61 -16.19
C ASN A 62 -5.67 -0.39 -16.92
N SER A 63 -6.67 0.15 -16.22
CA SER A 63 -7.96 0.53 -16.81
C SER A 63 -7.83 1.64 -17.87
N ARG A 64 -7.03 2.69 -17.58
CA ARG A 64 -6.74 3.76 -18.55
C ARG A 64 -6.00 3.25 -19.79
N LYS A 65 -5.02 2.34 -19.61
CA LYS A 65 -4.31 1.70 -20.74
C LYS A 65 -5.25 0.89 -21.63
N ARG A 66 -6.21 0.17 -21.03
CA ARG A 66 -7.23 -0.59 -21.77
C ARG A 66 -8.15 0.32 -22.57
N LYS A 67 -8.66 1.39 -21.95
CA LYS A 67 -9.48 2.41 -22.63
C LYS A 67 -8.75 3.10 -23.79
N LYS A 68 -7.43 3.34 -23.67
CA LYS A 68 -6.63 3.93 -24.77
C LYS A 68 -6.45 2.96 -25.94
N ARG A 69 -6.39 1.66 -25.69
CA ARG A 69 -6.26 0.62 -26.72
C ARG A 69 -7.57 0.40 -27.47
N ASP A 70 -8.71 0.46 -26.78
CA ASP A 70 -10.04 0.34 -27.38
C ASP A 70 -10.44 1.60 -28.19
N ASN A 71 -9.89 2.77 -27.85
CA ASN A 71 -10.06 4.01 -28.61
C ASN A 71 -8.96 4.23 -29.68
N LEU A 72 -8.04 3.28 -29.87
CA LEU A 72 -7.14 3.33 -31.01
C LEU A 72 -7.98 3.00 -32.24
N PRO A 73 -8.19 3.93 -33.19
CA PRO A 73 -8.99 3.63 -34.36
C PRO A 73 -8.32 2.48 -35.09
N THR A 74 -9.06 1.40 -35.30
CA THR A 74 -8.80 0.38 -36.33
C THR A 74 -8.83 1.06 -37.70
N LYS A 75 -7.82 1.86 -38.00
CA LYS A 75 -7.48 2.31 -39.34
C LYS A 75 -6.23 1.53 -39.73
N LEU A 76 -6.40 0.25 -40.05
CA LEU A 76 -5.59 -0.28 -41.15
C LEU A 76 -6.06 0.47 -42.40
N PRO A 77 -5.16 1.16 -43.14
CA PRO A 77 -5.55 1.71 -44.43
C PRO A 77 -6.04 0.54 -45.32
N PRO A 78 -7.19 0.69 -46.01
CA PRO A 78 -7.63 -0.30 -46.98
C PRO A 78 -6.56 -0.43 -48.07
N GLY A 79 -6.38 -1.66 -48.53
CA GLY A 79 -5.25 -2.09 -49.34
C GLY A 79 -4.88 -1.15 -50.48
N ARG A 80 -3.56 -0.97 -50.65
CA ARG A 80 -2.96 -0.82 -51.97
C ARG A 80 -2.36 -2.16 -52.35
N ARG A 81 -3.05 -2.89 -53.23
CA ARG A 81 -2.48 -3.64 -54.34
C ARG A 81 -3.62 -4.09 -55.24
#